data_AF-A0AA88GU72-F1
#
_entry.id   AF-A0AA88GU72-F1
#
_cell.length_a   1.000
_cell.length_b   1.000
_cell.length_c   1.000
_cell.angle_alpha   90.00
_cell.angle_beta   90.00
_cell.angle_gamma   90.00
#
_symmetry.space_group_name_H-M   'P 1'
#
loop_
_entity.id
_entity.type
_entity.pdbx_description
1 polymer ?
#
loop_
_entity_poly.entity_id
_entity_poly.type
_entity_poly.pdbx_seq_one_letter_code
_entity_poly.pdbx_strand_id
1 'polypeptide(L)'
;MLILNPLDGGYSNCCDKCMRDFSQQVSSTHLCHHCNKSFCSVHSNYHMKYFPYHYLTLVKRDNDKSDSTSSTMEETASSSLDSDSSSEDEQRPSRKFAFNEEYSMLHLQILSHKQQQQRIRSQFEDLKDDLKRWEQVHFRKFCNLSDEFEDIEKHRLELKLESQRIFVSLRKALYEREDEVSQNIDKICNEQKEMVMKISSLKNNLRIIMAEIEMMNSDESNYEKMERKLQQLNATIDSLKLQCQSQVSNGIQNYHLRYLPILQEIEQDIHRLCHLQKIN
;
A
#
# COMPACT_ATOMS: atom_id res chain seq x y z
N MET A 1 28.20 28.03 2.05
CA MET A 1 26.95 28.02 1.26
C MET A 1 27.32 27.72 -0.18
N LEU A 2 27.11 26.47 -0.62
CA LEU A 2 27.32 26.08 -2.01
C LEU A 2 26.01 26.31 -2.76
N ILE A 3 26.03 27.24 -3.71
CA ILE A 3 24.93 27.47 -4.64
C ILE A 3 25.09 26.43 -5.75
N LEU A 4 24.27 25.38 -5.71
CA LEU A 4 24.16 24.42 -6.80
C LEU A 4 23.33 25.05 -7.91
N ASN A 5 23.97 25.38 -9.02
CA ASN A 5 23.29 25.75 -10.25
C ASN A 5 22.49 24.52 -10.76
N PRO A 6 21.20 24.66 -11.12
CA PRO A 6 20.46 23.58 -11.75
C PRO A 6 21.02 23.43 -13.16
N LEU A 7 21.67 22.29 -13.43
CA LEU A 7 22.05 21.90 -14.79
C LEU A 7 20.78 21.72 -15.62
N ASP A 8 20.74 22.44 -16.74
CA ASP A 8 19.72 22.36 -17.77
C ASP A 8 19.44 20.92 -18.24
N GLY A 9 18.15 20.62 -18.44
CA GLY A 9 17.74 19.99 -19.70
C GLY A 9 17.38 18.51 -19.70
N GLY A 10 17.20 17.87 -18.54
CA GLY A 10 16.64 16.51 -18.47
C GLY A 10 15.43 16.48 -17.55
N TYR A 11 14.28 17.00 -17.98
CA TYR A 11 13.04 16.80 -17.22
C TYR A 11 12.80 15.29 -17.10
N SER A 12 13.03 14.76 -15.90
CA SER A 12 12.79 13.37 -15.59
C SER A 12 11.32 13.09 -15.90
N ASN A 13 11.05 12.22 -16.87
CA ASN A 13 9.71 11.77 -17.27
C ASN A 13 9.09 10.89 -16.18
N CYS A 14 9.05 11.37 -14.93
CA CYS A 14 8.50 10.69 -13.79
C CYS A 14 7.18 11.33 -13.38
N CYS A 15 6.28 10.53 -12.83
CA CYS A 15 5.05 11.05 -12.27
C CYS A 15 5.32 11.82 -10.97
N ASP A 16 4.93 13.10 -10.93
CA ASP A 16 5.14 14.01 -9.78
C ASP A 16 4.49 13.51 -8.49
N LYS A 17 3.44 12.68 -8.60
CA LYS A 17 2.74 12.06 -7.47
C LYS A 17 3.44 10.81 -6.96
N CYS A 18 4.02 10.00 -7.85
CA CYS A 18 4.71 8.75 -7.49
C CYS A 18 6.11 8.99 -6.90
N MET A 19 6.69 10.15 -7.15
CA MET A 19 8.04 10.52 -6.68
C MET A 19 8.18 10.64 -5.15
N ARG A 20 7.09 10.61 -4.38
CA ARG A 20 7.14 10.84 -2.93
C ARG A 20 7.71 9.68 -2.10
N ASP A 21 7.68 8.45 -2.62
CA ASP A 21 7.96 7.26 -1.82
C ASP A 21 9.35 6.62 -2.06
N PHE A 22 10.26 7.33 -2.73
CA PHE A 22 11.70 7.01 -2.98
C PHE A 22 12.06 5.62 -3.54
N SER A 23 11.10 4.70 -3.69
CA SER A 23 11.36 3.28 -3.98
C SER A 23 11.00 2.87 -5.40
N GLN A 24 10.15 3.62 -6.11
CA GLN A 24 9.78 3.32 -7.49
C GLN A 24 9.62 4.59 -8.34
N GLN A 25 10.49 4.74 -9.35
CA GLN A 25 10.31 5.75 -10.39
C GLN A 25 9.26 5.26 -11.38
N VAL A 26 8.06 5.85 -11.31
CA VAL A 26 6.98 5.56 -12.28
C VAL A 26 7.06 6.60 -13.39
N SER A 27 7.20 6.15 -14.63
CA SER A 27 7.26 7.05 -15.77
C SER A 27 5.93 7.80 -15.99
N SER A 28 6.00 9.08 -16.33
CA SER A 28 4.85 9.85 -16.76
C SER A 28 4.38 9.43 -18.14
N THR A 29 3.07 9.41 -18.34
CA THR A 29 2.42 9.19 -19.63
C THR A 29 1.60 10.40 -20.06
N HIS A 30 1.26 11.30 -19.14
CA HIS A 30 0.45 12.48 -19.42
C HIS A 30 1.08 13.74 -18.81
N LEU A 31 0.90 14.89 -19.46
CA LEU A 31 1.25 16.21 -18.96
C LEU A 31 -0.02 17.07 -18.86
N CYS A 32 -0.28 17.65 -17.70
CA CYS A 32 -1.34 18.64 -17.54
C CYS A 32 -0.80 20.04 -17.84
N HIS A 33 -1.36 20.71 -18.84
CA HIS A 33 -0.92 22.06 -19.23
C HIS A 33 -1.32 23.15 -18.23
N HIS A 34 -2.38 22.94 -17.46
CA HIS A 34 -2.84 23.92 -16.48
C HIS A 34 -1.97 23.94 -15.22
N CYS A 35 -1.54 22.76 -14.76
CA CYS A 35 -0.71 22.62 -13.57
C CYS A 35 0.79 22.52 -13.87
N ASN A 36 1.16 22.34 -15.14
CA ASN A 36 2.50 21.96 -15.58
C ASN A 36 3.08 20.76 -14.80
N LYS A 37 2.25 19.71 -14.62
CA LYS A 37 2.58 18.50 -13.86
C LYS A 37 2.47 17.25 -14.70
N SER A 38 3.39 16.33 -14.48
CA SER A 38 3.52 15.06 -15.17
C SER A 38 2.89 13.93 -14.36
N PHE A 39 1.99 13.17 -14.99
CA PHE A 39 1.22 12.10 -14.38
C PHE A 39 1.42 10.76 -15.09
N CYS A 40 1.43 9.66 -14.34
CA CYS A 40 1.22 8.32 -14.91
C CYS A 40 -0.27 8.12 -15.24
N SER A 41 -0.62 7.02 -15.92
CA SER A 41 -2.00 6.73 -16.36
C SER A 41 -3.01 6.68 -15.22
N VAL A 42 -2.62 6.16 -14.06
CA VAL A 42 -3.48 6.08 -12.88
C VAL A 42 -3.75 7.49 -12.33
N HIS A 43 -2.70 8.29 -12.19
CA HIS A 43 -2.82 9.62 -11.63
C HIS A 43 -3.45 10.63 -12.59
N SER A 44 -3.36 10.43 -13.91
CA SER A 44 -4.08 11.27 -14.89
C SER A 44 -5.59 11.05 -14.82
N ASN A 45 -6.05 9.80 -14.68
CA ASN A 45 -7.47 9.48 -14.50
C ASN A 45 -8.03 10.12 -13.22
N TYR A 46 -7.28 10.03 -12.11
CA TYR A 46 -7.68 10.70 -10.88
C TYR A 46 -7.69 12.22 -11.06
N HIS A 47 -6.68 12.79 -11.71
CA HIS A 47 -6.60 14.24 -11.96
C HIS A 47 -7.80 14.75 -12.76
N MET A 48 -8.18 14.07 -13.85
CA MET A 48 -9.36 14.42 -14.65
C MET A 48 -10.67 14.35 -13.85
N LYS A 49 -10.79 13.41 -12.91
CA LYS A 49 -11.98 13.28 -12.06
C LYS A 49 -12.21 14.50 -11.15
N TYR A 50 -11.15 15.07 -10.58
CA TYR A 50 -11.26 16.23 -9.67
C TYR A 50 -11.12 17.57 -10.38
N PHE A 51 -10.50 17.59 -11.56
CA PHE A 51 -10.26 18.80 -12.35
C PHE A 51 -10.71 18.57 -13.80
N PRO A 52 -12.03 18.48 -14.05
CA PRO A 52 -12.56 18.11 -15.37
C PRO A 52 -12.25 19.13 -16.47
N TYR A 53 -11.92 20.36 -16.10
CA TYR A 53 -11.56 21.44 -17.04
C TYR A 53 -10.08 21.46 -17.41
N HIS A 54 -9.25 20.63 -16.76
CA HIS A 54 -7.85 20.55 -17.10
C HIS A 54 -7.65 19.69 -18.34
N TYR A 55 -6.86 20.20 -19.29
CA TYR A 55 -6.46 19.46 -20.48
C TYR A 55 -5.11 18.74 -20.25
N LEU A 56 -5.07 17.45 -20.60
CA LEU A 56 -3.89 16.61 -20.52
C LEU A 56 -3.48 16.13 -21.91
N THR A 57 -2.17 16.17 -22.19
CA THR A 57 -1.57 15.60 -23.40
C THR A 57 -0.80 14.33 -23.07
N LEU A 58 -0.88 13.35 -23.98
CA LEU A 58 -0.04 12.16 -23.91
C LEU A 58 1.40 12.53 -24.24
N VAL A 59 2.32 12.20 -23.34
CA VAL A 59 3.76 12.36 -23.58
C VAL A 59 4.18 11.21 -24.49
N LYS A 60 4.33 11.49 -25.80
CA LYS A 60 4.89 10.51 -26.75
C LYS A 60 6.31 10.19 -26.30
N ARG A 61 6.58 8.90 -26.06
CA ARG A 61 7.96 8.42 -25.97
C ARG A 61 8.43 8.25 -27.40
N ASP A 62 9.41 9.04 -27.82
CA ASP A 62 9.99 8.98 -29.16
C ASP A 62 10.84 7.71 -29.41
N ASN A 63 10.48 6.58 -28.80
CA ASN A 63 11.33 5.40 -28.76
C ASN A 63 10.95 4.29 -29.74
N ASP A 64 9.94 4.48 -30.58
CA ASP A 64 9.54 3.50 -31.58
C ASP A 64 9.72 4.08 -32.99
N LYS A 65 10.96 3.96 -33.47
CA LYS A 65 11.31 4.05 -34.89
C LYS A 65 10.89 2.73 -35.56
N SER A 66 9.60 2.48 -35.63
CA SER A 66 9.02 1.35 -36.36
C SER A 66 8.13 1.89 -37.47
N ASP A 67 8.67 1.79 -38.69
CA ASP A 67 7.95 1.98 -39.94
C ASP A 67 6.66 1.14 -39.96
N SER A 68 5.51 1.80 -40.03
CA SER A 68 4.25 1.14 -40.35
C SER A 68 3.32 2.11 -41.06
N THR A 69 3.38 2.01 -42.39
CA THR A 69 2.43 2.51 -43.38
C THR A 69 0.99 2.13 -43.01
N SER A 70 0.14 3.12 -42.76
CA SER A 70 -1.30 2.96 -42.54
C SER A 70 -2.04 3.37 -43.82
N SER A 71 -2.76 2.41 -44.43
CA SER A 71 -3.65 2.64 -45.56
C SER A 71 -5.05 3.03 -45.08
N THR A 72 -5.52 4.18 -45.54
CA THR A 72 -6.88 4.70 -45.49
C THR A 72 -7.89 3.76 -46.18
N MET A 73 -9.01 3.46 -45.50
CA MET A 73 -10.22 2.90 -46.12
C MET A 73 -11.29 3.99 -46.23
N GLU A 74 -11.70 4.26 -47.46
CA GLU A 74 -12.79 5.17 -47.83
C GLU A 74 -14.15 4.47 -47.62
N GLU A 75 -15.06 5.12 -46.88
CA GLU A 75 -16.48 4.79 -46.87
C GLU A 75 -17.21 5.60 -47.95
N THR A 76 -17.83 4.90 -48.91
CA THR A 76 -18.70 5.48 -49.93
C THR A 76 -20.16 5.15 -49.60
N ALA A 77 -20.94 6.20 -49.34
CA ALA A 77 -22.37 6.14 -49.06
C ALA A 77 -23.18 5.87 -50.34
N SER A 78 -24.22 5.04 -50.21
CA SER A 78 -25.17 4.69 -51.27
C SER A 78 -26.52 5.38 -51.11
N SER A 79 -27.16 5.57 -52.28
CA SER A 79 -28.61 5.61 -52.56
C SER A 79 -29.34 6.96 -52.55
N SER A 80 -29.57 7.47 -53.77
CA SER A 80 -30.75 8.27 -54.14
C SER A 80 -31.40 7.60 -55.36
N LEU A 81 -32.66 7.17 -55.23
CA LEU A 81 -33.48 6.68 -56.34
C LEU A 81 -34.50 7.75 -56.69
N ASP A 82 -34.38 8.25 -57.92
CA ASP A 82 -35.30 9.20 -58.51
C ASP A 82 -36.60 8.54 -58.95
N SER A 83 -37.66 9.31 -58.77
CA SER A 83 -39.00 9.09 -59.28
C SER A 83 -39.01 9.31 -60.77
N ASP A 84 -39.66 8.42 -61.52
CA ASP A 84 -40.08 8.78 -62.87
C ASP A 84 -41.55 8.43 -63.12
N SER A 85 -42.14 9.40 -63.82
CA SER A 85 -43.55 9.67 -64.00
C SER A 85 -44.03 9.14 -65.35
N SER A 86 -45.31 9.37 -65.65
CA SER A 86 -46.03 9.15 -66.92
C SER A 86 -46.47 7.71 -67.21
N SER A 87 -47.56 7.43 -67.92
CA SER A 87 -48.86 8.05 -68.23
C SER A 87 -49.56 7.06 -69.16
N GLU A 88 -50.90 7.02 -69.16
CA GLU A 88 -51.84 6.62 -70.24
C GLU A 88 -53.02 5.86 -69.60
N ASP A 89 -54.18 6.49 -69.40
CA ASP A 89 -55.21 6.84 -70.40
C ASP A 89 -55.91 5.58 -70.94
N GLU A 90 -57.02 5.15 -70.32
CA GLU A 90 -58.08 4.43 -71.02
C GLU A 90 -59.42 4.39 -70.23
N GLN A 91 -60.44 4.94 -70.88
CA GLN A 91 -61.84 4.46 -70.97
C GLN A 91 -62.65 4.27 -69.66
N ARG A 92 -63.57 5.23 -69.45
CA ARG A 92 -64.74 5.14 -68.55
C ARG A 92 -65.78 4.13 -69.07
N PRO A 93 -66.14 3.08 -68.30
CA PRO A 93 -67.40 2.38 -68.45
C PRO A 93 -68.43 2.96 -67.46
N SER A 94 -69.64 3.16 -67.95
CA SER A 94 -70.79 3.64 -67.18
C SER A 94 -71.17 2.63 -66.09
N ARG A 95 -70.70 2.85 -64.85
CA ARG A 95 -70.87 1.95 -63.69
C ARG A 95 -71.71 2.63 -62.60
N LYS A 96 -73.04 2.63 -62.76
CA LYS A 96 -73.96 3.04 -61.69
C LYS A 96 -74.29 1.94 -60.67
N PHE A 97 -73.67 0.76 -60.78
CA PHE A 97 -73.84 -0.36 -59.83
C PHE A 97 -72.54 -0.89 -59.18
N ALA A 98 -71.35 -0.44 -59.57
CA ALA A 98 -70.07 -0.85 -58.95
C ALA A 98 -69.63 0.05 -57.77
N PHE A 99 -70.29 1.19 -57.58
CA PHE A 99 -70.00 2.12 -56.49
C PHE A 99 -70.23 1.53 -55.09
N ASN A 100 -71.08 0.51 -54.97
CA ASN A 100 -71.43 -0.08 -53.68
C ASN A 100 -70.40 -1.12 -53.20
N GLU A 101 -69.76 -1.86 -54.11
CA GLU A 101 -68.70 -2.82 -53.77
C GLU A 101 -67.37 -2.14 -53.45
N GLU A 102 -67.01 -1.10 -54.21
CA GLU A 102 -65.81 -0.29 -53.93
C GLU A 102 -65.91 0.42 -52.58
N TYR A 103 -67.11 0.93 -52.23
CA TYR A 103 -67.35 1.54 -50.91
C TYR A 103 -67.25 0.52 -49.76
N SER A 104 -67.76 -0.69 -49.97
CA SER A 104 -67.67 -1.78 -48.99
C SER A 104 -66.22 -2.20 -48.74
N MET A 105 -65.41 -2.36 -49.80
CA MET A 105 -63.98 -2.67 -49.68
C MET A 105 -63.21 -1.55 -48.98
N LEU A 106 -63.45 -0.29 -49.33
CA LEU A 106 -62.81 0.86 -48.68
C LEU A 106 -63.16 0.90 -47.18
N HIS A 107 -64.42 0.65 -46.83
CA HIS A 107 -64.85 0.61 -45.44
C HIS A 107 -64.16 -0.54 -44.66
N LEU A 108 -64.04 -1.73 -45.25
CA LEU A 108 -63.28 -2.85 -44.68
C LEU A 108 -61.80 -2.50 -44.48
N GLN A 109 -61.18 -1.81 -45.44
CA GLN A 109 -59.78 -1.38 -45.34
C GLN A 109 -59.59 -0.34 -44.23
N ILE A 110 -60.52 0.61 -44.08
CA ILE A 110 -60.53 1.59 -42.99
C ILE A 110 -60.67 0.89 -41.63
N LEU A 111 -61.56 -0.09 -41.50
CA LEU A 111 -61.72 -0.85 -40.26
C LEU A 111 -60.48 -1.67 -39.92
N SER A 112 -59.89 -2.35 -40.90
CA SER A 112 -58.63 -3.10 -40.74
C SER A 112 -57.50 -2.18 -40.29
N HIS A 113 -57.35 -1.01 -40.92
CA HIS A 113 -56.34 -0.02 -40.55
C HIS A 113 -56.56 0.53 -39.14
N LYS A 114 -57.81 0.85 -38.75
CA LYS A 114 -58.14 1.25 -37.38
C LYS A 114 -57.80 0.17 -36.36
N GLN A 115 -58.10 -1.10 -36.67
CA GLN A 115 -57.76 -2.23 -35.79
C GLN A 115 -56.24 -2.40 -35.68
N GLN A 116 -55.49 -2.27 -36.78
CA GLN A 116 -54.03 -2.31 -36.76
C GLN A 116 -53.44 -1.15 -35.94
N GLN A 117 -53.96 0.07 -36.11
CA GLN A 117 -53.55 1.22 -35.29
C GLN A 117 -53.81 0.99 -33.81
N GLN A 118 -54.95 0.39 -33.43
CA GLN A 118 -55.24 0.04 -32.05
C GLN A 118 -54.26 -1.01 -31.50
N ARG A 119 -53.94 -2.05 -32.27
CA ARG A 119 -52.94 -3.06 -31.88
C ARG A 119 -51.57 -2.44 -31.66
N ILE A 120 -51.11 -1.60 -32.60
CA ILE A 120 -49.83 -0.89 -32.48
C ILE A 120 -49.82 0.01 -31.24
N ARG A 121 -50.90 0.77 -31.00
CA ARG A 121 -51.01 1.61 -29.79
C ARG A 121 -50.94 0.79 -28.50
N SER A 122 -51.61 -0.36 -28.45
CA SER A 122 -51.52 -1.27 -27.30
C SER A 122 -50.08 -1.75 -27.08
N GLN A 123 -49.41 -2.21 -28.14
CA GLN A 123 -48.01 -2.64 -28.07
C GLN A 123 -47.07 -1.53 -27.60
N PHE A 124 -47.31 -0.29 -28.02
CA PHE A 124 -46.52 0.87 -27.55
C PHE A 124 -46.73 1.15 -26.07
N GLU A 125 -47.96 1.05 -25.55
CA GLU A 125 -48.22 1.22 -24.13
C GLU A 125 -47.64 0.06 -23.31
N ASP A 126 -47.74 -1.18 -23.79
CA ASP A 126 -47.12 -2.35 -23.14
C ASP A 126 -45.58 -2.19 -23.06
N LEU A 127 -44.94 -1.78 -24.17
CA LEU A 127 -43.49 -1.52 -24.20
C LEU A 127 -43.07 -0.37 -23.27
N LYS A 128 -43.91 0.65 -23.13
CA LYS A 128 -43.67 1.79 -22.24
C LYS A 128 -43.77 1.38 -20.77
N ASP A 129 -44.73 0.52 -20.43
CA ASP A 129 -44.86 -0.05 -19.10
C ASP A 129 -43.69 -1.00 -18.77
N ASP A 130 -43.24 -1.80 -19.73
CA ASP A 130 -42.07 -2.66 -19.58
C ASP A 130 -40.78 -1.86 -19.41
N LEU A 131 -40.58 -0.79 -20.19
CA LEU A 131 -39.44 0.12 -20.03
C LEU A 131 -39.43 0.75 -18.62
N LYS A 132 -40.57 1.24 -18.16
CA LYS A 132 -40.71 1.83 -16.81
C LYS A 132 -40.42 0.81 -15.72
N ARG A 133 -40.87 -0.44 -15.88
CA ARG A 133 -40.57 -1.52 -14.94
C ARG A 133 -39.08 -1.85 -14.94
N TRP A 134 -38.46 -1.92 -16.10
CA TRP A 134 -37.03 -2.16 -16.25
C TRP A 134 -36.21 -1.05 -15.56
N GLU A 135 -36.54 0.22 -15.80
CA GLU A 135 -35.92 1.37 -15.15
C GLU A 135 -36.03 1.30 -13.63
N GLN A 136 -37.21 0.97 -13.08
CA GLN A 136 -37.41 0.84 -11.63
C GLN A 136 -36.57 -0.29 -11.01
N VAL A 137 -36.48 -1.45 -11.68
CA VAL A 137 -35.67 -2.58 -11.21
C VAL A 137 -34.18 -2.25 -11.24
N HIS A 138 -33.71 -1.62 -12.32
CA HIS A 138 -32.31 -1.24 -12.47
C HIS A 138 -31.92 -0.10 -11.54
N PHE A 139 -32.79 0.88 -11.33
CA PHE A 139 -32.55 1.98 -10.38
C PHE A 139 -32.40 1.45 -8.95
N ARG A 140 -33.26 0.51 -8.51
CA ARG A 140 -33.11 -0.14 -7.19
C ARG A 140 -31.77 -0.87 -7.05
N LYS A 141 -31.37 -1.63 -8.07
CA LYS A 141 -30.05 -2.31 -8.06
C LYS A 141 -28.90 -1.31 -7.98
N PHE A 142 -29.01 -0.18 -8.69
CA PHE A 142 -28.01 0.88 -8.63
C PHE A 142 -27.91 1.51 -7.23
N CYS A 143 -29.04 1.77 -6.57
CA CYS A 143 -29.05 2.23 -5.18
C CYS A 143 -28.35 1.23 -4.25
N ASN A 144 -28.69 -0.06 -4.34
CA ASN A 144 -28.06 -1.09 -3.51
C ASN A 144 -26.54 -1.17 -3.74
N LEU A 145 -26.07 -1.07 -4.98
CA LEU A 145 -24.64 -1.05 -5.29
C LEU A 145 -23.94 0.19 -4.75
N SER A 146 -24.63 1.34 -4.69
CA SER A 146 -24.09 2.56 -4.08
C SER A 146 -23.90 2.39 -2.57
N ASP A 147 -24.88 1.79 -1.90
CA ASP A 147 -24.83 1.52 -0.46
C ASP A 147 -23.72 0.50 -0.14
N GLU A 148 -23.62 -0.59 -0.92
CA GLU A 148 -22.53 -1.57 -0.80
C GLU A 148 -21.15 -0.92 -1.02
N PHE A 149 -21.04 0.01 -1.97
CA PHE A 149 -19.79 0.73 -2.22
C PHE A 149 -19.42 1.64 -1.04
N GLU A 150 -20.40 2.31 -0.42
CA GLU A 150 -20.18 3.12 0.77
C GLU A 150 -19.74 2.27 1.97
N ASP A 151 -20.35 1.10 2.17
CA ASP A 151 -19.95 0.14 3.20
C ASP A 151 -18.52 -0.39 2.99
N ILE A 152 -18.16 -0.72 1.74
CA ILE A 152 -16.79 -1.14 1.39
C ILE A 152 -15.80 -0.01 1.68
N GLU A 153 -16.11 1.22 1.31
CA GLU A 153 -15.22 2.37 1.54
C GLU A 153 -15.06 2.68 3.02
N LYS A 154 -16.14 2.56 3.80
CA LYS A 154 -16.10 2.65 5.27
C LYS A 154 -15.21 1.57 5.86
N HIS A 155 -15.39 0.31 5.47
CA HIS A 155 -14.57 -0.79 5.98
C HIS A 155 -13.08 -0.64 5.60
N ARG A 156 -12.81 -0.18 4.38
CA ARG A 156 -11.45 0.16 3.93
C ARG A 156 -10.80 1.23 4.80
N LEU A 157 -11.56 2.25 5.20
CA LEU A 157 -11.07 3.30 6.09
C LEU A 157 -10.81 2.77 7.52
N GLU A 158 -11.70 1.94 8.06
CA GLU A 158 -11.53 1.30 9.36
C GLU A 158 -10.27 0.44 9.40
N LEU A 159 -10.05 -0.42 8.40
CA LEU A 159 -8.84 -1.23 8.29
C LEU A 159 -7.57 -0.38 8.20
N LYS A 160 -7.62 0.75 7.48
CA LYS A 160 -6.49 1.68 7.38
C LYS A 160 -6.15 2.30 8.74
N LEU A 161 -7.17 2.71 9.52
CA LEU A 161 -6.99 3.29 10.85
C LEU A 161 -6.46 2.25 11.84
N GLU A 162 -6.96 1.01 11.79
CA GLU A 162 -6.49 -0.08 12.64
C GLU A 162 -5.04 -0.44 12.34
N SER A 163 -4.67 -0.53 11.05
CA SER A 163 -3.28 -0.73 10.64
C SER A 163 -2.36 0.36 11.21
N GLN A 164 -2.76 1.64 11.11
CA GLN A 164 -2.00 2.75 11.69
C GLN A 164 -1.86 2.62 13.21
N ARG A 165 -2.93 2.24 13.92
CA ARG A 165 -2.92 2.01 15.37
C ARG A 165 -1.92 0.93 15.75
N ILE A 166 -1.92 -0.20 15.03
CA ILE A 166 -0.99 -1.31 15.26
C ILE A 166 0.46 -0.83 15.06
N PHE A 167 0.76 -0.12 13.97
CA PHE A 167 2.11 0.39 13.71
C PHE A 167 2.60 1.38 14.78
N VAL A 168 1.72 2.27 15.26
CA VAL A 168 2.05 3.20 16.34
C VAL A 168 2.34 2.44 17.64
N SER A 169 1.51 1.44 17.96
CA SER A 169 1.70 0.61 19.15
C SER A 169 3.02 -0.19 19.10
N LEU A 170 3.32 -0.82 17.96
CA LEU A 170 4.57 -1.56 17.76
C LEU A 170 5.79 -0.64 17.87
N ARG A 171 5.74 0.55 17.24
CA ARG A 171 6.82 1.53 17.33
C ARG A 171 7.06 1.96 18.78
N LYS A 172 6.00 2.21 19.54
CA LYS A 172 6.09 2.55 20.96
C LYS A 172 6.75 1.42 21.77
N ALA A 173 6.29 0.18 21.60
CA ALA A 173 6.85 -0.97 22.30
C ALA A 173 8.33 -1.22 21.96
N LEU A 174 8.73 -0.98 20.71
CA LEU A 174 10.13 -1.07 20.30
C LEU A 174 10.99 0.00 20.97
N TYR A 175 10.53 1.25 21.05
CA TYR A 175 11.26 2.31 21.75
C TYR A 175 11.38 2.04 23.26
N GLU A 176 10.33 1.55 23.90
CA GLU A 176 10.37 1.18 25.32
C GLU A 176 11.39 0.05 25.57
N ARG A 177 11.47 -0.94 24.68
CA ARG A 177 12.49 -2.00 24.77
C ARG A 177 13.90 -1.50 24.48
N GLU A 178 14.07 -0.60 23.52
CA GLU A 178 15.36 0.03 23.22
C GLU A 178 15.89 0.81 24.44
N ASP A 179 15.01 1.56 25.12
CA ASP A 179 15.34 2.27 26.36
C ASP A 179 15.69 1.30 27.49
N GLU A 180 14.92 0.23 27.70
CA GLU A 180 15.23 -0.79 28.71
C GLU A 180 16.60 -1.45 28.46
N VAL A 181 16.91 -1.80 27.21
CA VAL A 181 18.21 -2.38 26.83
C VAL A 181 19.33 -1.38 27.09
N SER A 182 19.13 -0.11 26.75
CA SER A 182 20.11 0.96 26.97
C SER A 182 20.41 1.14 28.47
N GLN A 183 19.36 1.19 29.30
CA GLN A 183 19.51 1.26 30.76
C GLN A 183 20.23 0.04 31.34
N ASN A 184 19.95 -1.17 30.82
CA ASN A 184 20.64 -2.39 31.23
C ASN A 184 22.13 -2.35 30.84
N ILE A 185 22.47 -1.84 29.66
CA ILE A 185 23.86 -1.66 29.22
C ILE A 185 24.57 -0.70 30.17
N ASP A 186 23.98 0.45 30.46
CA ASP A 186 24.57 1.45 31.37
C ASP A 186 24.80 0.87 32.76
N LYS A 187 23.84 0.10 33.28
CA LYS A 187 23.97 -0.59 34.57
C LYS A 187 25.16 -1.56 34.56
N ILE A 188 25.26 -2.43 33.54
CA ILE A 188 26.37 -3.40 33.43
C ILE A 188 27.72 -2.67 33.29
N CYS A 189 27.78 -1.61 32.49
CA CYS A 189 29.00 -0.81 32.33
C CYS A 189 29.44 -0.17 33.65
N ASN A 190 28.50 0.35 34.46
CA ASN A 190 28.79 0.89 35.78
C ASN A 190 29.28 -0.19 36.76
N GLU A 191 28.64 -1.35 36.79
CA GLU A 191 29.08 -2.50 37.61
C GLU A 191 30.50 -2.96 37.21
N GLN A 192 30.79 -3.05 35.90
CA GLN A 192 32.13 -3.37 35.40
C GLN A 192 33.17 -2.33 35.80
N LYS A 193 32.83 -1.03 35.70
CA LYS A 193 33.71 0.06 36.13
C LYS A 193 34.05 -0.05 37.62
N GLU A 194 33.07 -0.33 38.48
CA GLU A 194 33.31 -0.56 39.91
C GLU A 194 34.23 -1.75 40.17
N MET A 195 34.04 -2.85 39.45
CA MET A 195 34.90 -4.03 39.57
C MET A 195 36.35 -3.73 39.15
N VAL A 196 36.54 -3.02 38.04
CA VAL A 196 37.88 -2.60 37.59
C VAL A 196 38.56 -1.70 38.62
N MET A 197 37.81 -0.79 39.25
CA MET A 197 38.35 0.05 40.34
C MET A 197 38.75 -0.79 41.56
N LYS A 198 37.92 -1.78 41.96
CA LYS A 198 38.24 -2.71 43.05
C LYS A 198 39.50 -3.54 42.75
N ILE A 199 39.59 -4.11 41.55
CA ILE A 199 40.77 -4.87 41.10
C ILE A 199 42.02 -3.98 41.12
N SER A 200 41.90 -2.74 40.64
CA SER A 200 43.01 -1.78 40.64
C SER A 200 43.48 -1.45 42.06
N SER A 201 42.56 -1.24 42.99
CA SER A 201 42.87 -1.04 44.41
C SER A 201 43.57 -2.26 45.02
N LEU A 202 43.06 -3.46 44.76
CA LEU A 202 43.67 -4.70 45.25
C LEU A 202 45.08 -4.90 44.69
N LYS A 203 45.28 -4.67 43.39
CA LYS A 203 46.59 -4.73 42.75
C LYS A 203 47.57 -3.72 43.36
N ASN A 204 47.12 -2.52 43.69
CA ASN A 204 47.96 -1.52 44.36
C ASN A 204 48.36 -1.99 45.77
N ASN A 205 47.42 -2.52 46.54
CA ASN A 205 47.71 -3.06 47.88
C ASN A 205 48.70 -4.23 47.81
N LEU A 206 48.57 -5.13 46.83
CA LEU A 206 49.52 -6.23 46.61
C LEU A 206 50.93 -5.72 46.32
N ARG A 207 51.08 -4.67 45.49
CA ARG A 207 52.39 -4.05 45.23
C ARG A 207 53.03 -3.48 46.48
N ILE A 208 52.26 -2.82 47.34
CA ILE A 208 52.75 -2.26 48.61
C ILE A 208 53.25 -3.40 49.51
N ILE A 209 52.44 -4.45 49.68
CA ILE A 209 52.82 -5.62 50.50
C ILE A 209 54.09 -6.28 49.95
N MET A 210 54.20 -6.45 48.62
CA MET A 210 55.40 -7.02 47.99
C MET A 210 56.64 -6.18 48.26
N ALA A 211 56.57 -4.85 48.04
CA ALA A 211 57.69 -3.96 48.31
C ALA A 211 58.11 -3.99 49.78
N GLU A 212 57.14 -4.06 50.69
CA GLU A 212 57.42 -4.20 52.11
C GLU A 212 58.08 -5.55 52.46
N ILE A 213 57.72 -6.65 51.80
CA ILE A 213 58.39 -7.95 51.98
C ILE A 213 59.84 -7.86 51.47
N GLU A 214 60.07 -7.25 50.30
CA GLU A 214 61.41 -7.08 49.72
C GLU A 214 62.33 -6.28 50.65
N MET A 215 61.81 -5.24 51.32
CA MET A 215 62.56 -4.45 52.31
C MET A 215 62.92 -5.23 53.60
N MET A 216 62.24 -6.34 53.88
CA MET A 216 62.44 -7.13 55.10
C MET A 216 63.54 -8.19 54.98
N ASN A 217 64.07 -8.44 53.78
CA ASN A 217 65.11 -9.44 53.52
C ASN A 217 66.51 -9.10 54.06
N SER A 218 66.66 -8.05 54.88
CA SER A 218 67.96 -7.61 55.44
C SER A 218 68.24 -8.02 56.89
N ASP A 219 67.27 -8.56 57.65
CA ASP A 219 67.46 -8.93 59.07
C ASP A 219 66.72 -10.24 59.45
N GLU A 220 67.41 -11.19 60.10
CA GLU A 220 66.89 -12.52 60.48
C GLU A 220 65.68 -12.49 61.45
N SER A 221 65.41 -11.37 62.14
CA SER A 221 64.22 -11.24 63.03
C SER A 221 62.89 -11.02 62.28
N ASN A 222 62.92 -10.96 60.94
CA ASN A 222 61.77 -10.59 60.11
C ASN A 222 60.87 -11.76 59.68
N TYR A 223 61.21 -13.01 60.02
CA TYR A 223 60.48 -14.20 59.55
C TYR A 223 59.00 -14.20 59.94
N GLU A 224 58.67 -13.84 61.19
CA GLU A 224 57.28 -13.85 61.68
C GLU A 224 56.42 -12.73 61.06
N LYS A 225 57.02 -11.59 60.70
CA LYS A 225 56.34 -10.52 59.96
C LYS A 225 56.17 -10.88 58.48
N MET A 226 57.14 -11.57 57.89
CA MET A 226 57.04 -12.08 56.53
C MET A 226 55.93 -13.13 56.40
N GLU A 227 55.81 -14.03 57.38
CA GLU A 227 54.74 -15.03 57.43
C GLU A 227 53.35 -14.40 57.55
N ARG A 228 53.17 -13.38 58.40
CA ARG A 228 51.91 -12.63 58.50
C ARG A 228 51.52 -11.95 57.18
N LYS A 229 52.48 -11.39 56.44
CA LYS A 229 52.22 -10.77 55.14
C LYS A 229 51.91 -11.79 54.05
N LEU A 230 52.55 -12.95 54.08
CA LEU A 230 52.25 -14.06 53.18
C LEU A 230 50.82 -14.58 53.38
N GLN A 231 50.38 -14.69 54.65
CA GLN A 231 49.00 -15.04 54.98
C GLN A 231 47.99 -13.99 54.46
N GLN A 232 48.32 -12.71 54.59
CA GLN A 232 47.48 -11.61 54.09
C GLN A 232 47.38 -11.60 52.54
N LEU A 233 48.49 -11.92 51.87
CA LEU A 233 48.54 -12.10 50.41
C LEU A 233 47.64 -13.25 49.96
N ASN A 234 47.75 -14.41 50.62
CA ASN A 234 46.94 -15.59 50.31
C ASN A 234 45.45 -15.33 50.52
N ALA A 235 45.07 -14.68 51.63
CA ALA A 235 43.68 -14.29 51.87
C ALA A 235 43.13 -13.36 50.77
N THR A 236 43.97 -12.45 50.26
CA THR A 236 43.59 -11.53 49.16
C THR A 236 43.40 -12.29 47.85
N ILE A 237 44.26 -13.27 47.54
CA ILE A 237 44.17 -14.13 46.36
C ILE A 237 42.90 -15.00 46.41
N ASP A 238 42.59 -15.59 47.56
CA ASP A 238 41.42 -16.44 47.72
C ASP A 238 40.12 -15.64 47.60
N SER A 239 40.09 -14.41 48.16
CA SER A 239 38.97 -13.48 47.95
C SER A 239 38.76 -13.15 46.46
N LEU A 240 39.84 -12.96 45.69
CA LEU A 240 39.78 -12.73 44.24
C LEU A 240 39.26 -13.96 43.49
N LYS A 241 39.73 -15.16 43.82
CA LYS A 241 39.27 -16.42 43.21
C LYS A 241 37.78 -16.65 43.43
N LEU A 242 37.30 -16.43 44.66
CA LEU A 242 35.89 -16.63 45.01
C LEU A 242 34.98 -15.69 44.22
N GLN A 243 35.41 -14.42 44.05
CA GLN A 243 34.67 -13.44 43.26
C GLN A 243 34.62 -13.83 41.77
N CYS A 244 35.73 -14.29 41.18
CA CYS A 244 35.75 -14.76 39.80
C CYS A 244 34.86 -16.00 39.57
N GLN A 245 34.83 -16.95 40.50
CA GLN A 245 34.00 -18.16 40.36
C GLN A 245 32.50 -17.87 40.48
N SER A 246 32.10 -16.90 41.29
CA SER A 246 30.68 -16.53 41.46
C SER A 246 30.05 -15.89 40.21
N GLN A 247 30.85 -15.43 39.25
CA GLN A 247 30.37 -14.73 38.05
C GLN A 247 30.13 -15.63 36.83
N VAL A 248 30.89 -16.72 36.70
CA VAL A 248 30.80 -17.61 35.53
C VAL A 248 29.46 -18.38 35.51
N SER A 249 28.91 -18.70 36.68
CA SER A 249 27.62 -19.40 36.81
C SER A 249 26.41 -18.49 36.56
N ASN A 250 26.47 -17.22 36.96
CA ASN A 250 25.29 -16.34 36.93
C ASN A 250 25.07 -15.61 35.59
N GLY A 251 26.12 -15.41 34.79
CA GLY A 251 26.00 -14.71 33.50
C GLY A 251 25.22 -15.53 32.48
N ILE A 252 25.74 -16.69 32.10
CA ILE A 252 25.22 -17.48 30.96
C ILE A 252 23.81 -18.03 31.23
N GLN A 253 23.51 -18.44 32.46
CA GLN A 253 22.17 -18.93 32.83
C GLN A 253 21.11 -17.81 32.84
N ASN A 254 21.47 -16.56 33.17
CA ASN A 254 20.50 -15.45 33.17
C ASN A 254 20.08 -15.03 31.76
N TYR A 255 21.01 -14.99 30.79
CA TYR A 255 20.64 -14.70 29.40
C TYR A 255 19.71 -15.80 28.86
N HIS A 256 20.01 -17.06 29.15
CA HIS A 256 19.18 -18.16 28.66
C HIS A 256 17.77 -18.16 29.27
N LEU A 257 17.60 -17.77 30.53
CA LEU A 257 16.27 -17.69 31.18
C LEU A 257 15.48 -16.44 30.78
N ARG A 258 16.14 -15.31 30.53
CA ARG A 258 15.45 -14.04 30.21
C ARG A 258 14.94 -13.98 28.78
N TYR A 259 15.68 -14.54 27.82
CA TYR A 259 15.32 -14.42 26.39
C TYR A 259 14.50 -15.59 25.84
N LEU A 260 14.50 -16.75 26.51
CA LEU A 260 13.76 -17.93 26.05
C LEU A 260 12.23 -17.70 25.95
N PRO A 261 11.56 -17.05 26.93
CA PRO A 261 10.13 -16.78 26.81
C PRO A 261 9.79 -15.83 25.65
N ILE A 262 10.65 -14.85 25.38
CA ILE A 262 10.46 -13.87 24.31
C ILE A 262 10.62 -14.54 22.94
N LEU A 263 11.62 -15.42 22.79
CA LEU A 263 11.81 -16.19 21.57
C LEU A 263 10.62 -17.13 21.30
N GLN A 264 10.06 -17.74 22.35
CA GLN A 264 8.85 -18.56 22.25
C GLN A 264 7.61 -17.75 21.86
N GLU A 265 7.46 -16.52 22.36
CA GLU A 265 6.36 -15.62 21.99
C GLU A 265 6.43 -15.22 20.51
N ILE A 266 7.62 -14.84 20.03
CA ILE A 266 7.85 -14.49 18.62
C ILE A 266 7.57 -15.69 17.71
N GLU A 267 8.01 -16.89 18.08
CA GLU A 267 7.76 -18.12 17.34
C GLU A 267 6.26 -18.43 17.22
N GLN A 268 5.50 -18.25 18.31
CA GLN A 268 4.04 -18.42 18.31
C GLN A 268 3.33 -17.42 17.39
N ASP A 269 3.75 -16.16 17.41
CA ASP A 269 3.15 -15.13 16.56
C ASP A 269 3.46 -15.35 15.08
N ILE A 270 4.68 -15.79 14.74
CA ILE A 270 5.02 -16.22 13.38
C ILE A 270 4.11 -17.38 12.94
N HIS A 271 3.91 -18.38 13.81
CA HIS A 271 3.02 -19.49 13.51
C HIS A 271 1.57 -19.06 13.26
N ARG A 272 1.04 -18.13 14.05
CA ARG A 272 -0.32 -17.57 13.84
C ARG A 272 -0.43 -16.86 12.50
N LEU A 273 0.55 -16.02 12.15
CA LEU A 273 0.57 -15.30 10.88
C LEU A 273 0.64 -16.26 9.69
N CYS A 274 1.49 -17.29 9.75
CA CYS A 274 1.56 -18.31 8.71
C CYS A 274 0.27 -19.12 8.57
N HIS A 275 -0.46 -19.35 9.67
CA HIS A 275 -1.75 -20.05 9.61
C HIS A 275 -2.85 -19.20 8.96
N LEU A 276 -2.87 -17.89 9.22
CA LEU A 276 -3.80 -16.96 8.58
C LEU A 276 -3.57 -16.86 7.06
N GLN A 277 -2.32 -16.98 6.61
CA GLN A 277 -1.97 -17.03 5.18
C GLN A 277 -2.43 -18.29 4.45
N LYS A 278 -2.67 -19.40 5.15
CA LYS A 278 -3.12 -20.67 4.53
C LYS A 278 -4.65 -20.79 4.42
N ILE A 279 -5.39 -19.92 5.10
CA ILE A 279 -6.87 -19.94 5.13
C ILE A 279 -7.45 -19.01 4.04
N ASN A 280 -6.67 -18.04 3.56
CA ASN A 280 -7.02 -17.16 2.43
C ASN A 280 -6.40 -17.67 1.13
#